data_AF-A0A383ABA0-F1
#
_entry.id   AF-A0A383ABA0-F1
#
_cell.length_a   1.000
_cell.length_b   1.000
_cell.length_c   1.000
_cell.angle_alpha   90.00
_cell.angle_beta   90.00
_cell.angle_gamma   90.00
#
_symmetry.space_group_name_H-M   'P 1'
#
loop_
_entity.id
_entity.type
_entity.pdbx_description
1 polymer ?
#
loop_
_entity_poly.entity_id
_entity_poly.type
_entity_poly.pdbx_seq_one_letter_code
_entity_poly.pdbx_strand_id
1 'polypeptide(L)' 'MGEKWLKIVYQEKNSSRLKKHYRSWAKEYDNDLKEWGYTYPKQLKKIIYKIKIGRKSKILDAGCGTGLVAQTLKD' A
#
# COMPACT_ATOMS: atom_id res chain seq x y z
N MET A 1 7.51 13.35 -6.17
CA MET A 1 6.46 13.65 -5.18
C MET A 1 6.89 13.33 -3.74
N GLY A 2 7.58 12.21 -3.48
CA GLY A 2 8.01 11.81 -2.13
C GLY A 2 8.87 12.81 -1.34
N GLU A 3 9.79 13.54 -1.99
CA GLU A 3 10.64 14.54 -1.32
C GLU A 3 9.86 15.66 -0.63
N LYS A 4 8.70 16.04 -1.19
CA LYS A 4 7.81 17.06 -0.60
C LYS A 4 7.27 16.59 0.76
N TRP A 5 6.78 15.35 0.82
CA TRP A 5 6.18 14.80 2.03
C TRP A 5 7.23 14.58 3.13
N LEU A 6 8.42 14.13 2.76
CA LEU A 6 9.54 13.99 3.70
C LEU A 6 9.87 15.33 4.37
N LYS A 7 10.00 16.42 3.59
CA LYS A 7 10.23 17.75 4.16
C LYS A 7 9.14 18.17 5.15
N ILE A 8 7.88 17.95 4.80
CA ILE A 8 6.72 18.27 5.68
C ILE A 8 6.81 17.49 7.00
N VAL A 9 7.07 16.18 6.95
CA VAL A 9 7.10 15.32 8.15
C VAL A 9 8.27 15.68 9.07
N TYR A 10 9.44 16.02 8.53
CA TYR A 10 10.60 16.39 9.35
C TYR A 10 10.47 17.77 10.01
N GLN A 11 9.76 18.70 9.37
CA GLN A 11 9.65 20.10 9.81
C GLN A 11 8.42 20.36 10.70
N GLU A 12 7.27 19.75 10.42
CA GLU A 12 6.04 20.02 11.17
C GLU A 12 6.06 19.35 12.55
N LYS A 13 5.99 20.15 13.61
CA LYS A 13 5.97 19.69 15.01
C LYS A 13 4.58 19.70 15.64
N ASN A 14 3.62 20.39 15.03
CA ASN A 14 2.25 20.44 15.50
C ASN A 14 1.47 19.18 15.07
N SER A 15 0.99 18.42 16.03
CA SER A 15 0.27 17.15 15.81
C SER A 15 -0.98 17.30 14.95
N SER A 16 -1.77 18.36 15.17
CA SER A 16 -2.99 18.63 14.41
C SER A 16 -2.69 18.98 12.95
N ARG A 17 -1.62 19.72 12.69
CA ARG A 17 -1.18 20.04 11.32
C ARG A 17 -0.59 18.81 10.62
N LEU A 18 0.24 18.04 11.31
CA LEU A 18 0.78 16.79 10.77
C LEU A 18 -0.35 15.82 10.39
N LYS A 19 -1.39 15.70 11.22
CA LYS A 19 -2.59 14.92 10.91
C LYS A 19 -3.30 15.41 9.65
N LYS A 20 -3.40 16.74 9.43
CA LYS A 20 -3.98 17.31 8.21
C LYS A 20 -3.14 17.00 6.98
N HIS A 21 -1.81 17.11 7.07
CA HIS A 21 -0.90 16.75 5.99
C HIS A 21 -1.04 15.27 5.60
N TYR A 22 -1.02 14.37 6.60
CA TYR A 22 -1.23 12.94 6.36
C TYR A 22 -2.57 12.67 5.66
N ARG A 23 -3.68 13.25 6.14
CA ARG A 23 -4.99 13.07 5.50
C ARG A 23 -5.01 13.56 4.05
N SER A 24 -4.31 14.65 3.75
CA SER A 24 -4.22 15.17 2.39
C SER A 24 -3.44 14.21 1.48
N TRP A 25 -2.33 13.67 1.97
CA TRP A 25 -1.49 12.74 1.22
C TRP A 25 -2.14 11.37 1.05
N ALA A 26 -2.82 10.86 2.07
CA ALA A 26 -3.36 9.50 2.12
C ALA A 26 -4.29 9.16 0.93
N LYS A 27 -4.85 10.17 0.26
CA LYS A 27 -5.63 10.02 -0.98
C LYS A 27 -4.81 9.48 -2.15
N GLU A 28 -3.53 9.83 -2.22
CA GLU A 28 -2.60 9.41 -3.28
C GLU A 28 -1.71 8.24 -2.85
N TYR A 29 -1.86 7.73 -1.62
CA TYR A 29 -0.99 6.72 -1.02
C TYR A 29 -0.77 5.49 -1.92
N ASP A 30 -1.86 4.89 -2.41
CA ASP A 30 -1.77 3.69 -3.26
C ASP A 30 -1.12 3.99 -4.62
N ASN A 31 -1.28 5.21 -5.15
CA ASN A 31 -0.65 5.62 -6.40
C ASN A 31 0.86 5.84 -6.20
N ASP A 32 1.24 6.58 -5.16
CA ASP A 32 2.63 6.80 -4.80
C ASP A 32 3.36 5.46 -4.55
N LEU A 33 2.74 4.50 -3.86
CA LEU A 33 3.31 3.17 -3.66
C LEU A 33 3.56 2.44 -4.99
N LYS A 34 2.63 2.53 -5.94
CA LYS A 34 2.81 1.93 -7.28
C LYS A 34 3.96 2.60 -8.02
N GLU A 35 4.04 3.93 -7.99
CA GLU A 35 5.12 4.70 -8.60
C GLU A 35 6.49 4.38 -7.99
N TRP A 36 6.55 4.18 -6.67
CA TRP A 36 7.77 3.78 -5.96
C TRP A 36 8.12 2.30 -6.15
N GLY A 37 7.33 1.57 -6.94
CA GLY A 37 7.62 0.20 -7.31
C GLY A 37 7.27 -0.82 -6.24
N TYR A 38 6.24 -0.58 -5.41
CA TYR A 38 5.77 -1.56 -4.43
C TYR A 38 5.51 -2.93 -5.08
N THR A 39 6.33 -3.91 -4.73
CA THR A 39 6.49 -5.16 -5.51
C THR A 39 5.54 -6.26 -5.10
N TYR A 40 4.92 -6.18 -3.93
CA TYR A 40 4.18 -7.28 -3.31
C TYR A 40 2.99 -7.79 -4.15
N PRO A 41 2.18 -6.94 -4.82
CA PRO A 41 1.14 -7.44 -5.72
C PRO A 41 1.68 -8.35 -6.82
N LYS A 42 2.81 -7.98 -7.44
CA LYS A 42 3.48 -8.79 -8.48
C LYS A 42 4.05 -10.09 -7.90
N GLN A 43 4.60 -10.06 -6.69
CA GLN A 43 5.15 -11.26 -6.05
C GLN A 43 4.06 -12.25 -5.65
N LEU A 44 2.94 -11.76 -5.09
CA LEU A 44 1.81 -12.61 -4.72
C LEU A 44 1.25 -13.33 -5.94
N LYS A 45 1.05 -12.64 -7.08
CA LYS A 45 0.59 -13.26 -8.33
C LYS A 45 1.49 -14.44 -8.77
N LYS A 46 2.81 -14.29 -8.66
CA LYS A 46 3.77 -15.36 -8.95
C LYS A 46 3.66 -16.54 -7.98
N ILE A 47 3.49 -16.26 -6.68
CA ILE A 47 3.36 -17.30 -5.65
C ILE A 47 2.07 -18.09 -5.86
N ILE A 48 0.93 -17.41 -6.00
CA ILE A 48 -0.39 -18.03 -6.20
C ILE A 48 -0.40 -18.96 -7.41
N TYR A 49 0.19 -18.52 -8.53
CA TYR A 49 0.32 -19.34 -9.73
C TYR A 49 1.15 -20.62 -9.49
N LYS A 50 2.22 -20.53 -8.68
CA LYS A 50 3.07 -21.67 -8.34
C LYS A 50 2.38 -22.68 -7.42
N ILE A 51 1.68 -22.19 -6.38
CA ILE A 51 1.10 -23.07 -5.35
C ILE A 51 -0.27 -23.65 -5.74
N LYS A 52 -0.92 -23.12 -6.79
CA LYS A 52 -2.20 -23.61 -7.33
C LYS A 52 -3.30 -23.81 -6.26
N ILE A 53 -3.53 -22.79 -5.44
CA ILE A 53 -4.63 -22.85 -4.45
C ILE A 53 -6.00 -22.86 -5.12
N GLY A 54 -6.95 -23.55 -4.52
CA GLY A 54 -8.33 -23.59 -4.99
C GLY A 54 -9.05 -22.26 -4.80
N ARG A 55 -10.00 -21.96 -5.68
CA ARG A 55 -10.77 -20.70 -5.67
C ARG A 55 -11.59 -20.46 -4.39
N LYS A 56 -11.84 -21.51 -3.60
CA LYS A 56 -12.58 -21.47 -2.32
C LYS A 56 -11.65 -21.45 -1.09
N SER A 57 -10.34 -21.44 -1.29
CA SER A 57 -9.38 -21.39 -0.20
C SER A 57 -9.52 -20.06 0.57
N LYS A 58 -9.45 -20.13 1.89
CA LYS A 58 -9.41 -18.94 2.75
C LYS A 58 -7.97 -18.43 2.83
N ILE A 59 -7.77 -17.13 2.70
CA ILE A 59 -6.45 -16.48 2.73
C ILE A 59 -6.47 -15.42 3.83
N LEU A 60 -5.44 -15.41 4.67
CA LEU A 60 -5.16 -14.36 5.63
C LEU A 60 -4.13 -13.40 5.04
N ASP A 61 -4.49 -12.12 4.90
CA ASP A 61 -3.57 -11.03 4.54
C ASP A 61 -3.27 -10.23 5.81
N ALA A 62 -2.27 -10.70 6.58
CA ALA A 62 -1.88 -10.06 7.83
C ALA A 62 -1.11 -8.76 7.52
N GLY A 63 -1.60 -7.62 8.05
CA GLY A 63 -1.02 -6.31 7.74
C GLY A 63 -1.39 -5.81 6.34
N CYS A 64 -2.61 -6.10 5.87
CA CYS A 64 -3.08 -5.80 4.51
C CYS A 64 -3.07 -4.32 4.11
N GLY A 65 -2.94 -3.38 5.06
CA GLY A 65 -2.96 -1.95 4.80
C GLY A 65 -4.25 -1.53 4.11
N THR A 66 -4.15 -0.88 2.95
CA THR A 66 -5.29 -0.50 2.10
C THR A 66 -5.91 -1.67 1.33
N GLY A 67 -5.32 -2.87 1.41
CA GLY A 67 -5.77 -4.08 0.70
C GLY A 67 -5.23 -4.18 -0.72
N LEU A 68 -4.26 -3.35 -1.12
CA LEU A 68 -3.70 -3.30 -2.48
C LEU A 68 -3.17 -4.67 -2.95
N VAL A 69 -2.56 -5.45 -2.05
CA VAL A 69 -2.01 -6.77 -2.38
C VAL A 69 -3.12 -7.76 -2.72
N ALA A 70 -4.17 -7.84 -1.90
CA ALA A 70 -5.30 -8.73 -2.12
C ALA A 70 -6.09 -8.43 -3.41
N GLN A 71 -5.98 -7.22 -3.99
CA GLN A 71 -6.61 -6.91 -5.27
C GLN A 71 -6.12 -7.84 -6.41
N THR A 72 -4.88 -8.35 -6.35
CA THR A 72 -4.36 -9.29 -7.36
C THR A 72 -5.07 -10.65 -7.36
N LEU A 73 -5.86 -10.95 -6.33
CA LEU A 73 -6.61 -12.20 -6.20
C LEU A 73 -8.00 -12.12 -6.87
N LYS A 74 -8.39 -10.93 -7.37
CA LYS A 74 -9.66 -10.73 -8.09
C LYS A 74 -9.59 -11.13 -9.56
N ASP A 75 -8.37 -11.23 -10.11
CA ASP A 75 -8.06 -11.71 -11.47
C ASP A 75 -8.28 -13.23 -11.58
#